data_AF-A0A7Z9WIJ9-F1
#
_entry.id   AF-A0A7Z9WIJ9-F1
#
_cell.length_a   1.000
_cell.length_b   1.000
_cell.length_c   1.000
_cell.angle_alpha   90.00
_cell.angle_beta   90.00
_cell.angle_gamma   90.00
#
_symmetry.space_group_name_H-M   'P 1'
#
loop_
_entity.id
_entity.type
_entity.pdbx_description
1 polymer ?
#
loop_
_entity_poly.entity_id
_entity_poly.type
_entity_poly.pdbx_seq_one_letter_code
_entity_poly.pdbx_strand_id
1 'polypeptide(L)'
;MGVFRFLKSLVDSEAMGDEIIRVQEKAYNDAKKLYPDSDPHALLAQVWLSRMAAHGKNIDNEAMQMTAFSETMQFACVPPPGNVRALGLYFIYKERPDIIEKHPKFGLEFQKLMRPVFKAMKNGSIGALYKKYNPNMEED
;
A
#
# COMPACT_ATOMS: atom_id res chain seq x y z
N MET A 1 15.64 27.51 22.68
CA MET A 1 16.01 26.66 21.52
C MET A 1 15.14 25.39 21.36
N GLY A 2 13.87 25.36 21.82
CA GLY A 2 13.05 24.13 21.80
C GLY A 2 11.99 24.06 20.70
N VAL A 3 11.31 25.17 20.39
CA VAL A 3 10.14 25.18 19.50
C VAL A 3 10.51 25.00 18.02
N PHE A 4 11.59 25.64 17.55
CA PHE A 4 12.03 25.55 16.15
C PHE A 4 12.52 24.14 15.75
N ARG A 5 13.18 23.40 16.67
CA ARG A 5 13.61 22.02 16.41
C ARG A 5 12.43 21.04 16.36
N PHE A 6 11.43 21.25 17.22
CA PHE A 6 10.20 20.45 17.24
C PHE A 6 9.39 20.66 15.94
N LEU A 7 9.19 21.91 15.51
CA LEU A 7 8.51 22.20 14.24
C LEU A 7 9.25 21.64 13.02
N LYS A 8 10.59 21.72 13.00
CA LYS A 8 11.40 21.12 11.92
C LYS A 8 11.25 19.59 11.89
N SER A 9 11.25 18.93 13.05
CA SER A 9 11.07 17.47 13.15
C SER A 9 9.66 17.02 12.75
N LEU A 10 8.62 17.84 13.03
CA LEU A 10 7.24 17.54 12.62
C LEU A 10 7.05 17.64 11.11
N VAL A 11 7.57 18.71 10.49
CA VAL A 11 7.53 18.90 9.04
C VAL A 11 8.35 17.83 8.32
N ASP A 12 9.48 17.42 8.90
CA ASP A 12 10.32 16.34 8.38
C ASP A 12 9.60 14.97 8.41
N SER A 13 8.87 14.67 9.50
CA SER A 13 8.12 13.40 9.60
C SER A 13 6.89 13.37 8.69
N GLU A 14 6.24 14.51 8.47
CA GLU A 14 5.13 14.62 7.51
C GLU A 14 5.62 14.40 6.07
N ALA A 15 6.68 15.12 5.67
CA ALA A 15 7.30 15.00 4.36
C ALA A 15 7.80 13.58 4.10
N MET A 16 8.34 12.90 5.12
CA MET A 16 8.73 11.51 5.02
C MET A 16 7.54 10.57 4.79
N GLY A 17 6.41 10.81 5.45
CA GLY A 17 5.18 10.05 5.19
C GLY A 17 4.69 10.22 3.75
N ASP A 18 4.68 11.46 3.26
CA ASP A 18 4.32 11.77 1.88
C ASP A 18 5.31 11.12 0.88
N GLU A 19 6.61 11.11 1.19
CA GLU A 19 7.65 10.48 0.38
C GLU A 19 7.49 8.95 0.32
N ILE A 20 7.19 8.29 1.43
CA ILE A 20 6.92 6.84 1.47
C ILE A 20 5.81 6.49 0.47
N ILE A 21 4.69 7.23 0.50
CA ILE A 21 3.55 7.03 -0.40
C ILE A 21 3.98 7.27 -1.86
N ARG A 22 4.65 8.41 -2.12
CA ARG A 22 5.09 8.81 -3.46
C ARG A 22 6.00 7.77 -4.11
N VAL A 23 6.92 7.17 -3.34
CA VAL A 23 7.81 6.11 -3.84
C VAL A 23 7.02 4.87 -4.25
N GLN A 24 6.01 4.47 -3.47
CA GLN A 24 5.18 3.31 -3.84
C GLN A 24 4.33 3.60 -5.08
N GLU A 25 3.69 4.77 -5.14
CA GLU A 25 2.92 5.22 -6.30
C GLU A 25 3.79 5.26 -7.56
N LYS A 26 5.03 5.74 -7.46
CA LYS A 26 5.98 5.73 -8.57
C LYS A 26 6.32 4.30 -9.00
N ALA A 27 6.67 3.42 -8.06
CA ALA A 27 7.00 2.03 -8.36
C ALA A 27 5.83 1.30 -9.05
N TYR A 28 4.61 1.51 -8.58
CA TYR A 28 3.40 0.95 -9.20
C TYR A 28 3.18 1.47 -10.62
N ASN A 29 3.32 2.78 -10.82
CA ASN A 29 3.15 3.37 -12.15
C ASN A 29 4.24 2.92 -13.13
N ASP A 30 5.47 2.73 -12.66
CA ASP A 30 6.56 2.20 -13.48
C ASP A 30 6.32 0.72 -13.81
N ALA A 31 5.88 -0.09 -12.85
CA ALA A 31 5.49 -1.48 -13.09
C ALA A 31 4.34 -1.59 -14.09
N LYS A 32 3.30 -0.75 -13.94
CA LYS A 32 2.16 -0.70 -14.87
C LYS A 32 2.57 -0.32 -16.30
N LYS A 33 3.59 0.53 -16.46
CA LYS A 33 4.12 0.87 -17.80
C LYS A 33 4.85 -0.31 -18.44
N LEU A 34 5.55 -1.10 -17.65
CA LEU A 34 6.29 -2.27 -18.12
C LEU A 34 5.35 -3.45 -18.41
N TYR A 35 4.29 -3.60 -17.62
CA TYR A 35 3.34 -4.70 -17.70
C TYR A 35 1.90 -4.15 -17.76
N PRO A 36 1.47 -3.58 -18.91
CA PRO A 36 0.19 -2.89 -19.04
C PRO A 36 -1.03 -3.81 -18.88
N ASP A 37 -0.86 -5.11 -19.16
CA ASP A 37 -1.92 -6.11 -19.08
C ASP A 37 -1.97 -6.83 -17.72
N SER A 38 -1.06 -6.50 -16.80
CA SER A 38 -1.06 -7.10 -15.46
C SER A 38 -2.18 -6.54 -14.60
N ASP A 39 -2.81 -7.43 -13.85
CA ASP A 39 -3.82 -7.04 -12.88
C ASP A 39 -3.22 -6.24 -11.72
N PRO A 40 -4.03 -5.35 -11.11
CA PRO A 40 -3.60 -4.53 -9.98
C PRO A 40 -2.98 -5.32 -8.83
N HIS A 41 -3.47 -6.53 -8.51
CA HIS A 41 -2.91 -7.33 -7.43
C HIS A 41 -1.45 -7.74 -7.70
N ALA A 42 -1.14 -8.20 -8.90
CA ALA A 42 0.23 -8.58 -9.27
C ALA A 42 1.18 -7.38 -9.18
N LEU A 43 0.72 -6.21 -9.66
CA LEU A 43 1.49 -4.96 -9.57
C LEU A 43 1.72 -4.54 -8.10
N LEU A 44 0.72 -4.68 -7.23
CA LEU A 44 0.86 -4.39 -5.79
C LEU A 44 1.84 -5.34 -5.11
N ALA A 45 1.76 -6.65 -5.41
CA ALA A 45 2.67 -7.65 -4.87
C ALA A 45 4.12 -7.31 -5.27
N GLN A 46 4.35 -6.90 -6.52
CA GLN A 46 5.68 -6.44 -6.98
C GLN A 46 6.16 -5.19 -6.22
N VAL A 47 5.29 -4.21 -5.97
CA VAL A 47 5.63 -3.02 -5.18
C VAL A 47 6.01 -3.41 -3.75
N TRP A 48 5.24 -4.31 -3.13
CA TRP A 48 5.52 -4.80 -1.79
C TRP A 48 6.86 -5.55 -1.71
N LEU A 49 7.13 -6.43 -2.67
CA LEU A 49 8.41 -7.15 -2.77
C LEU A 49 9.58 -6.19 -2.96
N SER A 50 9.44 -5.20 -3.86
CA SER A 50 10.47 -4.18 -4.07
C SER A 50 10.81 -3.43 -2.77
N ARG A 51 9.79 -3.09 -1.98
CA ARG A 51 10.01 -2.50 -0.64
C ARG A 51 10.72 -3.47 0.30
N MET A 52 10.31 -4.74 0.36
CA MET A 52 10.98 -5.73 1.21
C MET A 52 12.44 -5.98 0.80
N ALA A 53 12.75 -5.96 -0.50
CA ALA A 53 14.13 -6.02 -0.99
C ALA A 53 14.96 -4.83 -0.50
N ALA A 54 14.39 -3.61 -0.49
CA ALA A 54 15.03 -2.44 0.09
C ALA A 54 15.29 -2.57 1.60
N HIS A 55 14.55 -3.44 2.30
CA HIS A 55 14.79 -3.82 3.69
C HIS A 55 15.67 -5.08 3.84
N GLY A 56 16.36 -5.52 2.78
CA GLY A 56 17.31 -6.63 2.80
C GLY A 56 16.67 -8.01 2.86
N LYS A 57 15.39 -8.15 2.49
CA LYS A 57 14.73 -9.46 2.41
C LYS A 57 15.06 -10.16 1.08
N ASN A 58 15.24 -11.47 1.12
CA ASN A 58 15.34 -12.29 -0.08
C ASN A 58 13.95 -12.48 -0.70
N ILE A 59 13.70 -11.80 -1.82
CA ILE A 59 12.43 -11.81 -2.53
C ILE A 59 12.27 -12.98 -3.51
N ASP A 60 13.35 -13.68 -3.84
CA ASP A 60 13.31 -14.83 -4.77
C ASP A 60 12.79 -16.10 -4.09
N ASN A 61 12.50 -16.04 -2.80
CA ASN A 61 11.87 -17.11 -2.05
C ASN A 61 10.37 -17.16 -2.34
N GLU A 62 9.86 -18.34 -2.72
CA GLU A 62 8.43 -18.62 -2.93
C GLU A 62 7.56 -18.19 -1.73
N ALA A 63 8.00 -18.43 -0.50
CA ALA A 63 7.27 -17.99 0.69
C ALA A 63 7.14 -16.45 0.76
N MET A 64 8.12 -15.71 0.26
CA MET A 64 8.06 -14.25 0.19
C MET A 64 7.07 -13.78 -0.89
N GLN A 65 7.03 -14.49 -2.03
CA GLN A 65 6.06 -14.25 -3.09
C GLN A 65 4.63 -14.48 -2.58
N MET A 66 4.38 -15.62 -1.92
CA MET A 66 3.09 -15.90 -1.28
C MET A 66 2.71 -14.85 -0.24
N THR A 67 3.68 -14.41 0.57
CA THR A 67 3.46 -13.34 1.57
C THR A 67 3.05 -12.03 0.89
N ALA A 68 3.69 -11.67 -0.21
CA ALA A 68 3.36 -10.45 -0.93
C ALA A 68 1.90 -10.47 -1.39
N PHE A 69 1.47 -11.53 -2.07
CA PHE A 69 0.07 -11.69 -2.50
C PHE A 69 -0.90 -11.67 -1.31
N SER A 70 -0.59 -12.38 -0.22
CA SER A 70 -1.45 -12.38 0.96
C SER A 70 -1.57 -10.99 1.60
N GLU A 71 -0.46 -10.26 1.76
CA GLU A 71 -0.43 -8.92 2.35
C GLU A 71 -1.11 -7.88 1.44
N THR A 72 -1.11 -8.09 0.12
CA THR A 72 -1.67 -7.12 -0.83
C THR A 72 -3.12 -7.36 -1.24
N MET A 73 -3.70 -8.50 -0.89
CA MET A 73 -5.04 -8.92 -1.35
C MET A 73 -6.14 -7.89 -1.05
N GLN A 74 -6.16 -7.32 0.16
CA GLN A 74 -7.18 -6.33 0.53
C GLN A 74 -6.99 -5.00 -0.21
N PHE A 75 -5.75 -4.60 -0.48
CA PHE A 75 -5.45 -3.39 -1.25
C PHE A 75 -5.81 -3.56 -2.72
N ALA A 76 -5.70 -4.78 -3.26
CA ALA A 76 -6.15 -5.11 -4.62
C ALA A 76 -7.66 -4.96 -4.83
N CYS A 77 -8.43 -4.85 -3.75
CA CYS A 77 -9.87 -4.58 -3.78
C CYS A 77 -10.21 -3.07 -3.78
N VAL A 78 -9.21 -2.18 -3.73
CA VAL A 78 -9.40 -0.74 -3.85
C VAL A 78 -9.27 -0.34 -5.33
N PRO A 79 -10.12 0.56 -5.86
CA PRO A 79 -9.96 1.04 -7.24
C PRO A 79 -8.58 1.71 -7.44
N PRO A 80 -7.83 1.36 -8.50
CA PRO A 80 -6.62 2.10 -8.85
C PRO A 80 -6.91 3.57 -9.18
N PRO A 81 -5.99 4.52 -8.87
CA PRO A 81 -4.69 4.33 -8.20
C PRO A 81 -4.78 4.32 -6.66
N GLY A 82 -5.98 4.33 -6.07
CA GLY A 82 -6.16 4.36 -4.61
C GLY A 82 -5.61 3.13 -3.89
N ASN A 83 -5.45 2.02 -4.60
CA ASN A 83 -4.88 0.77 -4.10
C ASN A 83 -3.42 0.90 -3.64
N VAL A 84 -2.53 1.42 -4.47
CA VAL A 84 -1.12 1.60 -4.11
C VAL A 84 -0.98 2.68 -3.04
N ARG A 85 -1.85 3.70 -3.05
CA ARG A 85 -1.87 4.72 -2.01
C ARG A 85 -2.24 4.12 -0.65
N ALA A 86 -3.25 3.24 -0.61
CA ALA A 86 -3.61 2.50 0.60
C ALA A 86 -2.46 1.61 1.10
N LEU A 87 -1.74 0.94 0.19
CA LEU A 87 -0.54 0.16 0.52
C LEU A 87 0.59 1.05 1.08
N GLY A 88 0.83 2.22 0.50
CA GLY A 88 1.79 3.20 1.01
C GLY A 88 1.48 3.65 2.44
N LEU A 89 0.21 3.97 2.71
CA LEU A 89 -0.27 4.33 4.04
C LEU A 89 -0.14 3.18 5.04
N TYR A 90 -0.35 1.94 4.60
CA TYR A 90 -0.12 0.76 5.43
C TYR A 90 1.36 0.59 5.82
N PHE A 91 2.30 0.90 4.92
CA PHE A 91 3.72 0.90 5.27
C PHE A 91 4.06 1.94 6.33
N ILE A 92 3.47 3.14 6.28
CA ILE A 92 3.64 4.14 7.35
C ILE A 92 3.15 3.54 8.67
N TYR A 93 1.98 2.88 8.68
CA TYR A 93 1.45 2.25 9.89
C TYR A 93 2.37 1.16 10.46
N LYS A 94 2.92 0.30 9.61
CA LYS A 94 3.77 -0.81 10.05
C LYS A 94 5.16 -0.38 10.48
N GLU A 95 5.74 0.61 9.82
CA GLU A 95 7.17 0.93 9.98
C GLU A 95 7.40 2.22 10.78
N ARG A 96 6.46 3.16 10.72
CA ARG A 96 6.57 4.51 11.30
C ARG A 96 5.26 4.93 11.99
N PRO A 97 4.79 4.19 13.01
CA PRO A 97 3.57 4.55 13.74
C PRO A 97 3.66 5.94 14.37
N ASP A 98 4.87 6.42 14.69
CA ASP A 98 5.12 7.79 15.17
C ASP A 98 4.67 8.87 14.18
N ILE A 99 4.72 8.60 12.87
CA ILE A 99 4.22 9.52 11.84
C ILE A 99 2.69 9.60 11.91
N ILE A 100 1.99 8.47 12.12
CA ILE A 100 0.53 8.45 12.21
C ILE A 100 0.02 9.16 13.46
N GLU A 101 0.70 8.96 14.59
CA GLU A 101 0.36 9.63 15.85
C GLU A 101 0.48 11.15 15.74
N LYS A 102 1.55 11.63 15.08
CA LYS A 102 1.80 13.07 14.87
C LYS A 102 0.95 13.67 13.77
N HIS A 103 0.65 12.89 12.73
CA HIS A 103 -0.05 13.31 11.53
C HIS A 103 -1.24 12.38 11.22
N PRO A 104 -2.36 12.52 11.97
CA PRO A 104 -3.53 11.65 11.82
C PRO A 104 -4.14 11.63 10.41
N LYS A 105 -3.81 12.62 9.56
CA LYS A 105 -4.24 12.69 8.15
C LYS A 105 -3.99 11.37 7.41
N PHE A 106 -2.86 10.70 7.67
CA PHE A 106 -2.51 9.43 7.01
C PHE A 106 -3.48 8.31 7.41
N GLY A 107 -3.77 8.18 8.71
CA GLY A 107 -4.74 7.19 9.20
C GLY A 107 -6.16 7.46 8.69
N LEU A 108 -6.59 8.73 8.65
CA LEU A 108 -7.90 9.12 8.11
C LEU A 108 -8.01 8.81 6.61
N GLU A 109 -6.96 9.08 5.85
CA GLU A 109 -6.91 8.75 4.43
C GLU A 109 -6.98 7.25 4.19
N PHE A 110 -6.24 6.46 4.97
CA PHE A 110 -6.28 5.00 4.91
C PHE A 110 -7.70 4.47 5.15
N GLN A 111 -8.36 4.94 6.22
CA GLN A 111 -9.74 4.56 6.52
C GLN A 111 -10.69 4.95 5.39
N LYS A 112 -10.52 6.13 4.79
CA LYS A 112 -11.35 6.58 3.66
C LYS A 112 -11.20 5.64 2.45
N LEU A 113 -9.97 5.28 2.08
CA LEU A 113 -9.68 4.40 0.95
C LEU A 113 -10.17 2.97 1.19
N MET A 114 -9.97 2.44 2.41
CA MET A 114 -10.29 1.06 2.75
C MET A 114 -11.74 0.85 3.19
N ARG A 115 -12.50 1.91 3.49
CA ARG A 115 -13.91 1.80 3.93
C ARG A 115 -14.77 0.91 3.01
N PRO A 116 -14.72 1.02 1.67
CA PRO A 116 -15.47 0.12 0.79
C PRO A 116 -15.04 -1.35 0.92
N VAL A 117 -13.74 -1.60 1.09
CA VAL A 117 -13.18 -2.95 1.28
C VAL A 117 -13.67 -3.53 2.60
N PHE A 118 -13.60 -2.79 3.70
CA PHE A 118 -14.11 -3.24 5.00
C PHE A 118 -15.62 -3.53 4.97
N LYS A 119 -16.40 -2.71 4.24
CA LYS A 119 -17.83 -2.99 4.02
C LYS A 119 -18.04 -4.30 3.24
N ALA A 120 -17.23 -4.52 2.20
CA ALA A 120 -17.27 -5.74 1.38
C ALA A 120 -16.85 -7.00 2.17
N MET A 121 -15.89 -6.88 3.09
CA MET A 121 -15.54 -7.96 4.00
C MET A 121 -16.70 -8.29 4.95
N LYS A 122 -17.33 -7.27 5.53
CA LYS A 122 -18.42 -7.45 6.50
C LYS A 122 -19.69 -8.07 5.91
N ASN A 123 -20.01 -7.76 4.65
CA ASN A 123 -21.21 -8.28 3.99
C ASN A 123 -20.93 -9.49 3.07
N GLY A 124 -19.70 -10.03 3.08
CA GLY A 124 -19.31 -11.18 2.26
C GLY A 124 -19.13 -10.89 0.77
N SER A 125 -19.15 -9.62 0.33
CA SER A 125 -19.01 -9.25 -1.08
C SER A 125 -17.57 -8.97 -1.54
N ILE A 126 -16.56 -9.42 -0.76
CA ILE A 126 -15.15 -9.14 -1.05
C ILE A 126 -14.67 -9.80 -2.34
N GLY A 127 -15.06 -11.04 -2.63
CA GLY A 127 -14.69 -11.74 -3.87
C GLY A 127 -15.19 -11.01 -5.12
N ALA A 128 -16.41 -10.49 -5.09
CA ALA A 128 -16.95 -9.68 -6.19
C ALA A 128 -16.14 -8.39 -6.41
N LEU A 129 -15.66 -7.78 -5.32
CA LEU A 129 -14.81 -6.58 -5.39
C LEU A 129 -13.42 -6.92 -5.93
N TYR A 130 -12.88 -8.07 -5.53
CA TYR A 130 -11.60 -8.57 -6.02
C TYR A 130 -11.66 -8.87 -7.53
N LYS A 131 -12.63 -9.67 -7.99
CA LYS A 131 -12.85 -9.96 -9.44
C LYS A 131 -13.02 -8.70 -10.27
N LYS A 132 -13.75 -7.72 -9.74
CA LYS A 132 -14.02 -6.47 -10.45
C LYS A 132 -12.73 -5.73 -10.83
N TYR A 133 -11.73 -5.75 -9.94
CA TYR A 133 -10.48 -5.03 -10.17
C TYR A 133 -9.35 -5.92 -10.67
N ASN A 134 -9.46 -7.25 -10.52
CA ASN A 134 -8.44 -8.22 -10.92
C ASN A 134 -9.10 -9.33 -11.77
N PRO A 135 -9.59 -9.00 -12.98
CA PRO A 135 -10.37 -9.92 -13.80
C PRO A 135 -9.55 -11.05 -14.44
N ASN A 136 -8.24 -10.91 -14.53
CA ASN A 136 -7.32 -11.88 -15.14
C ASN A 136 -6.61 -12.76 -14.10
N MET A 137 -6.78 -12.46 -12.81
CA MET A 137 -6.37 -13.34 -11.71
C MET A 137 -7.39 -14.47 -11.60
N GLU A 138 -7.01 -15.67 -12.03
CA GLU A 138 -7.82 -16.88 -11.82
C GLU A 138 -8.06 -17.05 -10.31
N GLU A 139 -9.33 -17.25 -9.94
CA GLU A 139 -9.66 -17.75 -8.61
C GLU A 139 -9.43 -19.26 -8.62
N ASP A 140 -8.39 -19.73 -7.94
CA ASP A 140 -8.24 -21.14 -7.58
C ASP A 140 -9.40 -21.61 -6.66
#